data_AF-A0A974ALJ3-F1
#
_entry.id   AF-A0A974ALJ3-F1
#
_cell.length_a   1.000
_cell.length_b   1.000
_cell.length_c   1.000
_cell.angle_alpha   90.00
_cell.angle_beta   90.00
_cell.angle_gamma   90.00
#
_symmetry.space_group_name_H-M   'P 1'
#
loop_
_entity.id
_entity.type
_entity.pdbx_description
1 polymer ?
#
loop_
_entity_poly.entity_id
_entity_poly.type
_entity_poly.pdbx_seq_one_letter_code
_entity_poly.pdbx_strand_id
1 'polypeptide(L)'
;MISSAAQQSFQQMVERAIQASPLVQGAAPRTVELLPDLARLHSTQAVVLSVSSYVFRLTFMLHFSDDAATRQHFAMLARIAPQDFSTQAFMDGIRECGNVCCGNLNRDLVRAFPHIGMSTP
;
A
#
# COMPACT_ATOMS: atom_id res chain seq x y z
N MET A 1 -4.93 8.24 22.31
CA MET A 1 -5.75 7.39 21.42
C MET A 1 -6.48 8.31 20.44
N ILE A 2 -6.49 8.01 19.13
CA ILE A 2 -7.24 8.83 18.15
C ILE A 2 -8.75 8.58 18.28
N SER A 3 -9.58 9.59 17.96
CA SER A 3 -11.04 9.49 18.06
C SER A 3 -11.61 8.48 17.05
N SER A 4 -12.81 7.96 17.30
CA SER A 4 -13.52 7.08 16.37
C SER A 4 -13.74 7.73 15.00
N ALA A 5 -14.09 9.02 14.98
CA ALA A 5 -14.22 9.79 13.75
C ALA A 5 -12.90 9.87 12.96
N ALA A 6 -11.77 10.03 13.66
CA ALA A 6 -10.45 10.01 13.03
C ALA A 6 -10.14 8.61 12.46
N GLN A 7 -10.40 7.54 13.22
CA GLN A 7 -10.21 6.16 12.74
C GLN A 7 -10.99 5.89 11.45
N GLN A 8 -12.28 6.26 11.42
CA GLN A 8 -13.14 6.09 10.25
C GLN A 8 -12.63 6.90 9.05
N SER A 9 -12.18 8.14 9.29
CA SER A 9 -11.60 8.98 8.23
C SER A 9 -10.32 8.38 7.66
N PHE A 10 -9.42 7.88 8.52
CA PHE A 10 -8.21 7.18 8.10
C PHE A 10 -8.53 5.93 7.29
N GLN A 11 -9.48 5.12 7.75
CA GLN A 11 -9.91 3.93 7.04
C GLN A 11 -10.37 4.26 5.62
N GLN A 12 -11.26 5.25 5.47
CA GLN A 12 -11.73 5.67 4.15
C GLN A 12 -10.60 6.20 3.25
N MET A 13 -9.65 6.95 3.81
CA MET A 13 -8.49 7.43 3.05
C MET A 13 -7.61 6.27 2.58
N VAL A 14 -7.35 5.28 3.45
CA VAL A 14 -6.54 4.09 3.10
C VAL A 14 -7.25 3.25 2.05
N GLU A 15 -8.55 2.99 2.20
CA GLU A 15 -9.35 2.27 1.20
C GLU A 15 -9.29 2.96 -0.16
N ARG A 16 -9.52 4.27 -0.22
CA ARG A 16 -9.40 5.04 -1.47
C ARG A 16 -7.98 5.00 -2.05
N ALA A 17 -6.96 5.11 -1.20
CA ALA A 17 -5.57 5.07 -1.62
C ALA A 17 -5.20 3.73 -2.27
N ILE A 18 -5.65 2.62 -1.68
CA ILE A 18 -5.48 1.25 -2.21
C ILE A 18 -6.23 1.11 -3.52
N GLN A 19 -7.51 1.49 -3.56
CA GLN A 19 -8.35 1.39 -4.78
C GLN A 19 -7.82 2.22 -5.95
N ALA A 20 -7.18 3.35 -5.67
CA ALA A 20 -6.53 4.19 -6.68
C ALA A 20 -5.10 3.76 -7.02
N SER A 21 -4.58 2.68 -6.42
CA SER A 21 -3.22 2.19 -6.66
C SER A 21 -3.20 0.98 -7.60
N PRO A 22 -2.06 0.68 -8.24
CA PRO A 22 -1.92 -0.52 -9.06
C PRO A 22 -2.06 -1.83 -8.25
N LEU A 23 -1.98 -1.78 -6.91
CA LEU A 23 -2.11 -2.96 -6.02
C LEU A 23 -3.41 -3.73 -6.21
N VAL A 24 -4.46 -3.08 -6.72
CA VAL A 24 -5.75 -3.72 -6.96
C VAL A 24 -6.22 -3.61 -8.40
N GLN A 25 -5.34 -3.18 -9.32
CA GLN A 25 -5.65 -3.18 -10.74
C GLN A 25 -5.70 -4.62 -11.27
N GLY A 26 -6.79 -4.98 -11.94
CA GLY A 26 -6.99 -6.31 -12.50
C GLY A 26 -8.38 -6.51 -13.09
N ALA A 27 -8.63 -7.69 -13.66
CA ALA A 27 -9.89 -8.01 -14.34
C ALA A 27 -11.07 -8.23 -13.39
N ALA A 28 -10.81 -8.55 -12.11
CA ALA A 28 -11.83 -8.79 -11.10
C ALA A 28 -11.79 -7.70 -10.01
N PRO A 29 -12.96 -7.26 -9.50
CA PRO A 29 -13.02 -6.35 -8.36
C PRO A 29 -12.29 -6.96 -7.16
N ARG A 30 -11.40 -6.18 -6.52
CA ARG A 30 -10.76 -6.59 -5.26
C ARG A 30 -11.41 -5.88 -4.09
N THR A 31 -11.71 -6.63 -3.04
CA THR A 31 -12.25 -6.11 -1.79
C THR A 31 -11.12 -5.69 -0.86
N VAL A 32 -11.29 -4.55 -0.19
CA VAL A 32 -10.45 -4.13 0.92
C VAL A 32 -11.24 -4.44 2.19
N GLU A 33 -10.65 -5.24 3.08
CA GLU A 33 -11.27 -5.61 4.34
C GLU A 33 -10.45 -5.09 5.51
N LEU A 34 -11.12 -4.52 6.50
CA LEU A 34 -10.48 -4.15 7.75
C LEU A 34 -10.33 -5.41 8.61
N LEU A 35 -9.09 -5.73 8.96
CA LEU A 35 -8.80 -6.81 9.90
C LEU A 35 -8.55 -6.22 11.30
N PRO A 36 -9.20 -6.76 12.35
CA PRO A 36 -9.04 -6.27 13.72
C PRO A 36 -7.71 -6.69 14.36
N ASP A 37 -7.04 -7.70 13.80
CA ASP A 37 -5.81 -8.27 14.33
C ASP A 37 -4.81 -8.55 13.20
N LEU A 38 -3.55 -8.23 13.49
CA LEU A 38 -2.38 -8.51 12.66
C LEU A 38 -2.01 -10.00 12.69
N ALA A 39 -2.57 -10.81 13.59
CA ALA A 39 -2.29 -12.25 13.68
C ALA A 39 -2.59 -13.04 12.38
N ARG A 40 -3.40 -12.49 11.47
CA ARG A 40 -3.65 -13.08 10.14
C ARG A 40 -2.55 -12.76 9.11
N LEU A 41 -1.57 -11.91 9.45
CA LEU A 41 -0.43 -11.61 8.59
C LEU A 41 0.58 -12.76 8.67
N HIS A 42 0.55 -13.63 7.66
CA HIS A 42 1.53 -14.72 7.51
C HIS A 42 2.69 -14.36 6.56
N SER A 43 2.65 -13.19 5.95
CA SER A 43 3.70 -12.68 5.06
C SER A 43 5.02 -12.44 5.81
N THR A 44 6.14 -12.82 5.21
CA THR A 44 7.48 -12.57 5.76
C THR A 44 8.11 -11.28 5.25
N GLN A 45 7.48 -10.61 4.27
CA GLN A 45 8.02 -9.41 3.63
C GLN A 45 7.01 -8.26 3.68
N ALA A 46 7.54 -7.04 3.80
CA ALA A 46 6.77 -5.82 3.77
C ALA A 46 7.52 -4.69 3.08
N VAL A 47 6.79 -3.84 2.37
CA VAL A 47 7.25 -2.51 1.99
C VAL A 47 6.76 -1.52 3.05
N VAL A 48 7.67 -0.68 3.56
CA VAL A 48 7.38 0.23 4.68
C VAL A 48 7.61 1.66 4.23
N LEU A 49 6.57 2.49 4.35
CA LEU A 49 6.66 3.92 4.14
C LEU A 49 6.23 4.67 5.39
N SER A 50 6.82 5.83 5.62
CA SER A 50 6.43 6.72 6.72
C SER A 50 5.96 8.06 6.18
N VAL A 51 4.81 8.52 6.66
CA VAL A 51 4.33 9.89 6.49
C VAL A 51 4.55 10.61 7.81
N SER A 52 5.33 11.69 7.80
CA SER A 52 5.66 12.47 9.00
C SER A 52 5.14 13.89 8.90
N SER A 53 4.59 14.38 10.01
CA SER A 53 4.26 15.78 10.28
C SER A 53 5.04 16.25 11.51
N TYR A 54 4.89 17.52 11.88
CA TYR A 54 5.37 18.05 13.16
C TYR A 54 4.59 17.49 14.36
N VAL A 55 3.35 17.04 14.15
CA VAL A 55 2.42 16.64 15.22
C VAL A 55 2.16 15.13 15.28
N PHE A 56 2.49 14.38 14.23
CA PHE A 56 2.34 12.92 14.21
C PHE A 56 3.30 12.26 13.21
N ARG A 57 3.47 10.94 13.37
CA ARG A 57 4.06 10.06 12.36
C ARG A 57 3.11 8.90 12.11
N LEU A 58 2.92 8.58 10.84
CA LEU A 58 2.14 7.45 10.36
C LEU A 58 3.07 6.49 9.64
N THR A 59 3.01 5.21 10.00
CA THR A 59 3.73 4.13 9.32
C THR A 59 2.73 3.33 8.50
N PHE A 60 2.96 3.24 7.20
CA PHE A 60 2.21 2.42 6.27
C PHE A 60 3.03 1.18 5.93
N MET A 61 2.47 0.00 6.19
CA MET A 61 3.12 -1.28 5.93
C MET A 61 2.29 -2.08 4.94
N LEU A 62 2.87 -2.36 3.78
CA LEU A 62 2.28 -3.23 2.78
C LEU A 62 2.93 -4.61 2.89
N HIS A 63 2.23 -5.53 3.53
CA HIS A 63 2.62 -6.92 3.69
C HIS A 63 2.27 -7.73 2.45
N PHE A 64 3.17 -8.61 2.00
CA PHE A 64 2.94 -9.44 0.82
C PHE A 64 3.62 -10.82 0.92
N SER A 65 3.02 -11.79 0.24
CA SER A 65 3.60 -13.13 0.07
C SER A 65 4.35 -13.20 -1.25
N ASP A 66 5.55 -13.78 -1.23
CA ASP A 66 6.30 -14.09 -2.44
C ASP A 66 5.83 -15.44 -3.04
N ASP A 67 4.55 -15.49 -3.44
CA ASP A 67 3.94 -16.67 -4.06
C ASP A 67 3.68 -16.47 -5.56
N ALA A 68 3.37 -17.56 -6.25
CA ALA A 68 3.15 -17.55 -7.70
C ALA A 68 2.01 -16.62 -8.12
N ALA A 69 0.94 -16.53 -7.33
CA ALA A 69 -0.21 -15.68 -7.62
C ALA A 69 0.15 -14.19 -7.54
N THR A 70 0.91 -13.81 -6.51
CA THR A 70 1.38 -12.44 -6.30
C THR A 70 2.39 -12.07 -7.38
N ARG A 71 3.36 -12.94 -7.69
CA ARG A 71 4.30 -12.71 -8.79
C ARG A 71 3.61 -12.54 -10.14
N GLN A 72 2.64 -13.39 -10.45
CA GLN A 72 1.87 -13.30 -11.69
C GLN A 72 1.10 -11.98 -11.80
N HIS A 73 0.53 -11.51 -10.68
CA HIS A 73 -0.16 -10.23 -10.63
C HIS A 73 0.77 -9.06 -10.99
N PHE A 74 1.95 -8.99 -10.36
CA PHE A 74 2.90 -7.91 -10.64
C PHE A 74 3.56 -8.03 -12.01
N ALA A 75 3.78 -9.24 -12.53
CA ALA A 75 4.23 -9.46 -13.91
C ALA A 75 3.23 -8.89 -14.93
N MET A 76 1.93 -9.11 -14.70
CA MET A 76 0.85 -8.56 -15.53
C MET A 76 0.82 -7.02 -15.47
N LEU A 77 0.95 -6.43 -14.28
CA LEU A 77 1.03 -4.97 -14.12
C LEU A 77 2.24 -4.38 -14.87
N ALA A 78 3.39 -5.05 -14.78
CA ALA A 78 4.63 -4.63 -15.44
C ALA A 78 4.62 -4.93 -16.95
N ARG A 79 3.63 -5.66 -17.47
CA ARG A 79 3.56 -6.18 -18.85
C ARG A 79 4.79 -7.02 -19.23
N ILE A 80 5.30 -7.79 -18.27
CA ILE A 80 6.43 -8.69 -18.43
C ILE A 80 5.90 -10.12 -18.44
N ALA A 81 6.42 -10.97 -19.33
CA ALA A 81 6.06 -12.37 -19.33
C ALA A 81 6.54 -13.04 -18.03
N PRO A 82 5.75 -13.92 -17.38
CA PRO A 82 6.11 -14.47 -16.07
C PRO A 82 7.50 -15.12 -16.00
N GLN A 83 7.97 -15.72 -17.11
CA GLN A 83 9.30 -16.33 -17.21
C GLN A 83 10.46 -15.32 -17.18
N ASP A 84 10.21 -14.08 -17.58
CA ASP A 84 11.22 -13.00 -17.62
C ASP A 84 11.13 -12.11 -16.37
N PHE A 85 10.18 -12.40 -15.47
CA PHE A 85 9.91 -11.60 -14.29
C PHE A 85 10.85 -11.97 -13.13
N SER A 86 12.02 -11.34 -13.14
CA SER A 86 13.04 -11.54 -12.11
C SER A 86 12.55 -11.11 -10.71
N THR A 87 13.16 -11.67 -9.67
CA THR A 87 12.90 -11.25 -8.28
C THR A 87 13.17 -9.76 -8.07
N GLN A 88 14.16 -9.18 -8.76
CA GLN A 88 14.41 -7.73 -8.68
C GLN A 88 13.24 -6.93 -9.27
N ALA A 89 12.77 -7.31 -10.47
CA ALA A 89 11.63 -6.66 -11.11
C ALA A 89 10.35 -6.78 -10.26
N PHE A 90 10.15 -7.93 -9.60
CA PHE A 90 9.07 -8.12 -8.64
C PHE A 90 9.14 -7.16 -7.46
N MET A 91 10.30 -7.09 -6.80
CA MET A 91 10.50 -6.20 -5.66
C MET A 91 10.34 -4.73 -6.05
N ASP A 92 10.84 -4.32 -7.22
CA ASP A 92 10.69 -2.95 -7.72
C ASP A 92 9.23 -2.63 -8.05
N GLY A 93 8.49 -3.57 -8.64
CA GLY A 93 7.06 -3.44 -8.88
C GLY A 93 6.26 -3.22 -7.59
N ILE A 94 6.54 -3.99 -6.54
CA ILE A 94 5.85 -3.82 -5.25
C ILE A 94 6.22 -2.48 -4.60
N ARG A 95 7.51 -2.10 -4.60
CA ARG A 95 7.97 -0.82 -4.06
C ARG A 95 7.27 0.35 -4.74
N GLU A 96 7.19 0.33 -6.07
CA GLU A 96 6.52 1.38 -6.82
C GLU A 96 5.02 1.43 -6.51
N CYS A 97 4.35 0.28 -6.43
CA CYS A 97 2.94 0.23 -6.06
C CYS A 97 2.69 0.73 -4.62
N GLY A 98 3.57 0.37 -3.69
CA GLY A 98 3.57 0.89 -2.32
C GLY A 98 3.77 2.39 -2.27
N ASN A 99 4.73 2.92 -3.05
CA ASN A 99 4.99 4.35 -3.18
C ASN A 99 3.78 5.11 -3.75
N VAL A 100 3.15 4.59 -4.80
CA VAL A 100 1.94 5.18 -5.39
C VAL A 100 0.78 5.16 -4.40
N CYS A 101 0.54 4.03 -3.72
CA CYS A 101 -0.50 3.91 -2.71
C CYS A 101 -0.28 4.90 -1.55
N CYS A 102 0.94 4.98 -1.01
CA CYS A 102 1.26 5.91 0.06
C CYS A 102 1.18 7.37 -0.43
N GLY A 103 1.57 7.65 -1.68
CA GLY A 103 1.42 8.95 -2.31
C GLY A 103 -0.04 9.38 -2.46
N ASN A 104 -0.94 8.45 -2.78
CA ASN A 104 -2.38 8.68 -2.79
C ASN A 104 -2.88 9.08 -1.39
N LEU A 105 -2.50 8.31 -0.35
CA LEU A 105 -2.83 8.61 1.04
C LEU A 105 -2.28 9.98 1.49
N ASN A 106 -1.02 10.27 1.16
CA ASN A 106 -0.37 11.53 1.50
C ASN A 106 -1.11 12.74 0.87
N ARG A 107 -1.60 12.62 -0.37
CA ARG A 107 -2.39 13.68 -1.01
C ARG A 107 -3.71 13.98 -0.30
N ASP A 108 -4.39 12.95 0.23
CA ASP A 108 -5.59 13.14 1.04
C ASP A 108 -5.24 13.80 2.38
N LEU A 109 -4.15 13.37 3.03
CA LEU A 109 -3.71 13.90 4.31
C LEU A 109 -3.25 15.36 4.23
N VAL A 110 -2.57 15.78 3.15
CA VAL A 110 -2.11 17.17 2.96
C VAL A 110 -3.27 18.17 3.07
N ARG A 111 -4.49 17.79 2.70
CA ARG A 111 -5.69 18.65 2.78
C ARG A 111 -6.04 19.02 4.21
N ALA A 112 -5.76 18.14 5.18
CA ALA A 112 -5.98 18.38 6.60
C ALA A 112 -4.69 18.85 7.32
N PHE A 113 -3.52 18.43 6.83
CA PHE A 113 -2.21 18.70 7.44
C PHE A 113 -1.24 19.24 6.38
N PRO A 114 -1.13 20.58 6.21
CA PRO A 114 -0.38 21.19 5.10
C PRO A 114 1.14 20.99 5.16
N HIS A 115 1.67 20.45 6.27
CA HIS A 115 3.10 20.19 6.46
C HIS A 115 3.34 18.71 6.78
N ILE A 116 3.29 17.89 5.73
CA ILE A 116 3.62 16.46 5.80
C ILE A 116 4.59 16.05 4.70
N GLY A 117 5.48 15.13 5.03
CA GLY A 117 6.45 14.55 4.12
C GLY A 117 6.35 13.02 4.13
N MET A 118 6.57 12.41 2.97
CA MET A 118 6.57 10.96 2.78
C MET A 118 8.01 10.47 2.58
N SER A 119 8.38 9.35 3.21
CA SER A 119 9.64 8.66 2.94
C SER A 119 9.58 7.92 1.60
N THR A 120 10.71 7.33 1.19
CA THR A 120 10.74 6.34 0.12
C THR A 120 10.54 4.92 0.71
N PRO A 121 10.09 3.95 -0.10
CA PRO A 121 9.95 2.56 0.32
C PRO A 121 11.27 1.79 0.49
#